data_AF-A0A1E4EVD4-F1
#
_entry.id   AF-A0A1E4EVD4-F1
#
_cell.length_a   1.000
_cell.length_b   1.000
_cell.length_c   1.000
_cell.angle_alpha   90.00
_cell.angle_beta   90.00
_cell.angle_gamma   90.00
#
_symmetry.space_group_name_H-M   'P 1'
#
loop_
_entity.id
_entity.type
_entity.pdbx_description
1 polymer ?
#
loop_
_entity_poly.entity_id
_entity_poly.type
_entity_poly.pdbx_seq_one_letter_code
_entity_poly.pdbx_strand_id
1 'polypeptide(L)'
;MSDITASERRLSAALDRMDQLLDLGVRPAAPAEAATEPPVPHDDTAPDASALADLQARLDAAAEHSARLAEANEALIAANRDLLDAQATGGIGPDESRAALEAELSALRAARAAEMAQMSEIMTELERLLAEEPAAIDQPLPGPDASDNHEDR
;
A
#
# COMPACT_ATOMS: atom_id res chain seq x y z
N MET A 1 16.27 12.70 27.38
CA MET A 1 17.25 11.67 26.95
C MET A 1 16.86 10.25 27.39
N SER A 2 16.05 10.08 28.45
CA SER A 2 15.55 8.77 28.91
C SER A 2 14.57 8.09 27.95
N ASP A 3 13.75 8.87 27.24
CA ASP A 3 12.68 8.33 26.37
C ASP A 3 13.23 7.58 25.16
N ILE A 4 14.40 8.00 24.67
CA ILE A 4 15.14 7.34 23.59
C ILE A 4 15.61 5.95 24.04
N THR A 5 16.16 5.84 25.26
CA THR A 5 16.57 4.54 25.81
C THR A 5 15.39 3.61 26.13
N ALA A 6 14.20 4.18 26.33
CA ALA A 6 12.97 3.43 26.54
C ALA A 6 12.32 3.01 25.22
N SER A 7 12.44 3.81 24.15
CA SER A 7 12.04 3.41 22.81
C SER A 7 12.97 2.34 22.25
N GLU A 8 14.28 2.46 22.45
CA GLU A 8 15.27 1.47 21.98
C GLU A 8 15.05 0.09 22.62
N ARG A 9 14.85 0.03 23.95
CA ARG A 9 14.55 -1.24 24.63
C ARG A 9 13.25 -1.88 24.16
N ARG A 10 12.22 -1.07 23.87
CA ARG A 10 10.95 -1.58 23.32
C ARG A 10 11.13 -2.09 21.89
N LEU A 11 11.94 -1.43 21.08
CA LEU A 11 12.24 -1.85 19.71
C LEU A 11 13.00 -3.17 19.69
N SER A 12 14.05 -3.33 20.51
CA SER A 12 14.80 -4.59 20.63
C SER A 12 13.90 -5.74 21.09
N ALA A 13 13.07 -5.53 22.12
CA ALA A 13 12.15 -6.55 22.61
C ALA A 13 11.03 -6.90 21.60
N ALA A 14 10.70 -6.01 20.68
CA ALA A 14 9.76 -6.30 19.59
C ALA A 14 10.42 -7.16 18.51
N LEU A 15 11.67 -6.86 18.15
CA LEU A 15 12.44 -7.63 17.17
C LEU A 15 12.75 -9.05 17.66
N ASP A 16 13.15 -9.22 18.92
CA ASP A 16 13.40 -10.55 19.51
C ASP A 16 12.16 -11.46 19.46
N ARG A 17 10.96 -10.90 19.63
CA ARG A 17 9.70 -11.64 19.53
C ARG A 17 9.35 -12.03 18.10
N MET A 18 9.68 -11.19 17.12
CA MET A 18 9.49 -11.51 15.71
C MET A 18 10.43 -12.62 15.26
N ASP A 19 11.70 -12.57 15.70
CA ASP A 19 12.65 -13.65 15.43
C ASP A 19 12.20 -14.97 16.06
N GLN A 20 11.70 -14.96 17.30
CA GLN A 20 11.12 -16.16 17.93
C GLN A 20 9.89 -16.70 17.16
N LEU A 21 9.01 -15.83 16.66
CA LEU A 21 7.85 -16.24 15.87
C LEU A 21 8.24 -16.82 14.51
N LEU A 22 9.30 -16.30 13.90
CA LEU A 22 9.84 -16.82 12.64
C LEU A 22 10.56 -18.16 12.85
N ASP A 23 11.30 -18.30 13.93
CA ASP A 23 12.03 -19.54 14.29
C ASP A 23 11.08 -20.67 14.72
N LEU A 24 9.93 -20.31 15.32
CA LEU A 24 8.88 -21.26 15.70
C LEU A 24 7.99 -21.74 14.53
N GLY A 25 8.20 -21.22 13.32
CA GLY A 25 7.67 -21.74 12.05
C GLY A 25 6.25 -22.33 12.11
N VAL A 26 5.22 -21.51 11.85
CA VAL A 26 3.81 -21.88 11.58
C VAL A 26 3.47 -23.36 11.85
N ARG A 27 3.13 -23.67 13.10
CA ARG A 27 2.26 -24.81 13.42
C ARG A 27 1.61 -24.66 14.81
N PRO A 28 0.27 -24.69 14.92
CA PRO A 28 -0.36 -24.85 16.21
C PRO A 28 -0.43 -26.35 16.53
N ALA A 29 0.09 -26.73 17.68
CA ALA A 29 -0.22 -28.01 18.30
C ALA A 29 -0.25 -27.84 19.81
N ALA A 30 -1.46 -27.84 20.36
CA ALA A 30 -1.70 -27.99 21.79
C ALA A 30 -1.06 -29.29 22.32
N PRO A 31 -0.82 -29.35 23.64
CA PRO A 31 -1.69 -30.23 24.40
C PRO A 31 -2.33 -29.54 25.60
N ALA A 32 -3.51 -30.05 25.92
CA ALA A 32 -4.41 -29.62 26.97
C ALA A 32 -3.77 -29.62 28.37
N GLU A 33 -3.98 -28.54 29.11
CA GLU A 33 -4.19 -28.61 30.55
C GLU A 33 -5.16 -27.49 31.01
N ALA A 34 -6.02 -27.87 31.94
CA ALA A 34 -7.25 -27.23 32.39
C ALA A 34 -7.14 -25.76 32.84
N ALA A 35 -8.14 -24.94 32.47
CA ALA A 35 -9.10 -24.31 33.39
C ALA A 35 -9.87 -23.15 32.71
N THR A 36 -11.19 -23.28 32.67
CA THR A 36 -12.23 -22.21 32.65
C THR A 36 -11.80 -20.79 32.20
N GLU A 37 -12.06 -20.46 30.93
CA GLU A 37 -12.40 -19.11 30.49
C GLU A 37 -13.52 -19.20 29.42
N PRO A 38 -14.51 -18.28 29.42
CA PRO A 38 -15.59 -18.30 28.43
C PRO A 38 -15.00 -18.04 27.03
N PRO A 39 -15.61 -18.58 25.95
CA PRO A 39 -15.05 -18.41 24.62
C PRO A 39 -15.21 -16.94 24.22
N VAL A 40 -14.11 -16.18 24.33
CA VAL A 40 -13.93 -14.98 23.51
C VAL A 40 -13.99 -15.49 22.07
N PRO A 41 -14.87 -14.96 21.20
CA PRO A 41 -14.81 -15.30 19.79
C PRO A 41 -13.44 -14.85 19.28
N HIS A 42 -12.54 -15.82 19.11
CA HIS A 42 -11.38 -15.63 18.27
C HIS A 42 -11.93 -15.50 16.85
N ASP A 43 -12.02 -14.26 16.37
CA ASP A 43 -12.01 -13.97 14.94
C ASP A 43 -10.67 -14.48 14.40
N ASP A 44 -10.61 -15.79 14.16
CA ASP A 44 -9.54 -16.46 13.44
C ASP A 44 -9.64 -16.04 11.96
N THR A 45 -9.09 -14.86 11.68
CA THR A 45 -8.10 -14.56 10.65
C THR A 45 -8.06 -15.46 9.40
N ALA A 46 -9.19 -15.72 8.76
CA ALA A 46 -9.20 -15.88 7.32
C ALA A 46 -9.22 -14.47 6.72
N PRO A 47 -8.25 -14.08 5.86
CA PRO A 47 -8.44 -12.85 5.11
C PRO A 47 -9.76 -12.99 4.35
N ASP A 48 -10.65 -12.01 4.51
CA ASP A 48 -11.95 -12.00 3.83
C ASP A 48 -11.71 -12.32 2.36
N ALA A 49 -12.33 -13.39 1.85
CA ALA A 49 -12.10 -13.84 0.47
C ALA A 49 -12.36 -12.70 -0.55
N SER A 50 -13.20 -11.74 -0.18
CA SER A 50 -13.41 -10.48 -0.89
C SER A 50 -12.17 -9.60 -0.92
N ALA A 51 -11.51 -9.35 0.22
CA ALA A 51 -10.31 -8.52 0.30
C ALA A 51 -9.14 -9.12 -0.49
N LEU A 52 -8.99 -10.46 -0.49
CA LEU A 52 -8.01 -11.13 -1.34
C LEU A 52 -8.33 -10.99 -2.84
N ALA A 53 -9.60 -11.12 -3.22
CA ALA A 53 -10.03 -10.93 -4.60
C ALA A 53 -9.78 -9.49 -5.07
N ASP A 54 -10.05 -8.50 -4.22
CA ASP A 54 -9.80 -7.09 -4.50
C ASP A 54 -8.30 -6.79 -4.66
N LEU A 55 -7.47 -7.35 -3.79
CA LEU A 55 -6.01 -7.21 -3.89
C LEU A 55 -5.48 -7.86 -5.18
N GLN A 56 -5.99 -9.04 -5.54
CA GLN A 56 -5.62 -9.72 -6.78
C GLN A 56 -6.01 -8.88 -8.00
N ALA A 57 -7.22 -8.31 -8.02
CA ALA A 57 -7.67 -7.44 -9.10
C ALA A 57 -6.78 -6.18 -9.24
N ARG A 58 -6.35 -5.58 -8.12
CA ARG A 58 -5.40 -4.45 -8.13
C ARG A 58 -4.04 -4.86 -8.69
N LEU A 59 -3.52 -6.03 -8.30
CA LEU A 59 -2.26 -6.56 -8.83
C LEU A 59 -2.34 -6.83 -10.34
N ASP A 60 -3.44 -7.43 -10.81
CA ASP A 60 -3.65 -7.71 -12.23
C ASP A 60 -3.72 -6.42 -13.04
N ALA A 61 -4.44 -5.40 -12.54
CA ALA A 61 -4.49 -4.09 -13.16
C ALA A 61 -3.11 -3.42 -13.21
N ALA A 62 -2.36 -3.46 -12.10
CA ALA A 62 -1.00 -2.92 -12.04
C ALA A 62 -0.05 -3.64 -13.01
N ALA A 63 -0.16 -4.96 -13.14
CA ALA A 63 0.60 -5.76 -14.10
C ALA A 63 0.27 -5.37 -15.55
N GLU A 64 -1.01 -5.15 -15.87
CA GLU A 64 -1.43 -4.68 -17.19
C GLU A 64 -0.88 -3.28 -17.51
N HIS A 65 -0.89 -2.36 -16.54
CA HIS A 65 -0.27 -1.05 -16.70
C HIS A 65 1.24 -1.16 -16.93
N SER A 66 1.92 -2.00 -16.15
CA SER A 66 3.36 -2.25 -16.30
C SER A 66 3.70 -2.83 -17.67
N ALA A 67 2.93 -3.80 -18.15
CA ALA A 67 3.12 -4.40 -19.47
C ALA A 67 2.95 -3.36 -20.59
N ARG A 68 1.92 -2.52 -20.53
CA ARG A 68 1.69 -1.44 -21.51
C ARG A 68 2.80 -0.40 -21.52
N LEU A 69 3.33 -0.04 -20.35
CA LEU A 69 4.48 0.86 -20.25
C LEU A 69 5.75 0.24 -20.84
N ALA A 70 5.99 -1.05 -20.57
CA ALA A 70 7.14 -1.75 -21.11
C ALA A 70 7.09 -1.83 -22.63
N GLU A 71 5.93 -2.19 -23.21
CA GLU A 71 5.71 -2.24 -24.66
C GLU A 71 5.93 -0.86 -25.31
N ALA A 72 5.34 0.19 -24.74
CA ALA A 72 5.50 1.54 -25.29
C ALA A 72 6.94 2.06 -25.19
N ASN A 73 7.65 1.73 -24.11
CA ASN A 73 9.08 2.05 -23.98
C ASN A 73 9.94 1.28 -24.97
N GLU A 74 9.65 0.00 -25.22
CA GLU A 74 10.38 -0.80 -26.21
C GLU A 74 10.18 -0.24 -27.62
N ALA A 75 8.96 0.16 -27.96
CA ALA A 75 8.66 0.85 -29.22
C ALA A 75 9.41 2.20 -29.34
N LEU A 76 9.47 2.98 -28.26
CA LEU A 76 10.23 4.24 -28.23
C LEU A 76 11.74 3.99 -28.43
N ILE A 77 12.30 2.97 -27.76
CA ILE A 77 13.71 2.59 -27.90
C ILE A 77 14.01 2.16 -29.33
N ALA A 78 13.13 1.36 -29.95
CA ALA A 78 13.27 0.96 -31.34
C ALA A 78 13.26 2.18 -32.28
N ALA A 79 12.26 3.06 -32.16
CA ALA A 79 12.17 4.26 -32.99
C ALA A 79 13.39 5.20 -32.81
N ASN A 80 13.92 5.31 -31.60
CA ASN A 80 15.14 6.08 -31.34
C ASN A 80 16.37 5.46 -32.02
N ARG A 81 16.48 4.13 -32.06
CA ARG A 81 17.56 3.45 -32.81
C ARG A 81 17.42 3.71 -34.30
N ASP A 82 16.22 3.60 -34.85
CA ASP A 82 15.97 3.86 -36.27
C ASP A 82 16.31 5.30 -36.65
N LEU A 83 15.99 6.29 -35.80
CA LEU A 83 16.39 7.68 -36.00
C LEU A 83 17.92 7.87 -36.02
N LEU A 84 18.63 7.21 -35.11
CA LEU A 84 20.10 7.28 -35.05
C LEU A 84 20.73 6.67 -36.31
N ASP A 85 20.20 5.53 -36.76
CA ASP A 85 20.66 4.86 -37.98
C ASP A 85 20.38 5.73 -39.22
N ALA A 86 19.16 6.29 -39.34
CA ALA A 86 18.79 7.19 -40.42
C ALA A 86 19.68 8.45 -40.45
N GLN A 87 19.98 9.02 -39.28
CA GLN A 87 20.89 10.15 -39.15
C GLN A 87 22.30 9.80 -39.65
N ALA A 88 22.77 8.57 -39.42
CA ALA A 88 24.07 8.09 -39.88
C ALA A 88 24.11 7.80 -41.40
N THR A 89 23.00 7.36 -42.00
CA THR A 89 22.98 6.87 -43.40
C THR A 89 22.53 7.87 -44.45
N GLY A 90 22.01 9.04 -44.07
CA GLY A 90 21.54 10.01 -45.07
C GLY A 90 20.66 11.14 -44.57
N GLY A 91 20.38 11.20 -43.26
CA GLY A 91 19.50 12.19 -42.65
C GLY A 91 18.14 11.59 -42.31
N ILE A 92 17.43 12.25 -41.39
CA ILE A 92 16.12 11.82 -40.90
C ILE A 92 15.06 12.23 -41.92
N GLY A 93 14.33 11.25 -42.45
CA GLY A 93 13.21 11.47 -43.35
C GLY A 93 11.87 11.71 -42.62
N PRO A 94 10.81 12.00 -43.39
CA PRO A 94 9.48 12.25 -42.83
C PRO A 94 8.85 11.00 -42.21
N ASP A 95 9.16 9.80 -42.72
CA ASP A 95 8.59 8.55 -42.24
C ASP A 95 9.22 8.15 -40.89
N GLU A 96 10.54 8.29 -40.75
CA GLU A 96 11.26 8.05 -39.49
C GLU A 96 10.84 9.05 -38.42
N SER A 97 10.71 10.33 -38.80
CA SER A 97 10.19 11.38 -37.90
C SER A 97 8.78 11.05 -37.41
N ARG A 98 7.90 10.59 -38.32
CA ARG A 98 6.53 10.23 -37.98
C ARG A 98 6.47 9.02 -37.06
N ALA A 99 7.24 7.97 -37.35
CA ALA A 99 7.31 6.77 -36.53
C ALA A 99 7.78 7.09 -35.10
N ALA A 100 8.79 7.96 -34.96
CA ALA A 100 9.28 8.40 -33.66
C ALA A 100 8.23 9.20 -32.87
N LEU A 101 7.53 10.13 -33.52
CA LEU A 101 6.45 10.90 -32.87
C LEU A 101 5.26 10.02 -32.47
N GLU A 102 4.91 9.02 -33.27
CA GLU A 102 3.87 8.05 -32.95
C GLU A 102 4.26 7.17 -31.74
N ALA A 103 5.52 6.72 -31.69
CA ALA A 103 6.07 5.99 -30.54
C ALA A 103 6.11 6.86 -29.26
N GLU A 104 6.53 8.12 -29.37
CA GLU A 104 6.54 9.08 -28.26
C GLU A 104 5.13 9.33 -27.73
N LEU A 105 4.17 9.56 -28.63
CA LEU A 105 2.78 9.76 -28.24
C LEU A 105 2.19 8.51 -27.58
N SER A 106 2.55 7.32 -28.05
CA SER A 106 2.16 6.04 -27.42
C SER A 106 2.72 5.92 -26.00
N ALA A 107 4.02 6.19 -25.82
CA ALA A 107 4.69 6.16 -24.53
C ALA A 107 4.09 7.17 -23.54
N LEU A 108 3.84 8.41 -23.98
CA LEU A 108 3.20 9.44 -23.15
C LEU A 108 1.78 9.05 -22.74
N ARG A 109 1.01 8.43 -23.64
CA ARG A 109 -0.34 7.95 -23.33
C ARG A 109 -0.30 6.80 -22.32
N ALA A 110 0.60 5.85 -22.49
CA ALA A 110 0.79 4.75 -21.56
C ALA A 110 1.21 5.26 -20.17
N ALA A 111 2.17 6.19 -20.11
CA ALA A 111 2.60 6.88 -18.89
C ALA A 111 1.44 7.56 -18.18
N ARG A 112 0.69 8.40 -18.90
CA ARG A 112 -0.45 9.12 -18.33
C ARG A 112 -1.55 8.18 -17.84
N ALA A 113 -1.82 7.09 -18.56
CA ALA A 113 -2.82 6.11 -18.15
C ALA A 113 -2.41 5.40 -16.84
N ALA A 114 -1.13 5.03 -16.71
CA ALA A 114 -0.60 4.45 -15.49
C ALA A 114 -0.65 5.43 -14.32
N GLU A 115 -0.26 6.71 -14.53
CA GLU A 115 -0.34 7.75 -13.51
C GLU A 115 -1.76 7.99 -13.03
N MET A 116 -2.74 8.06 -13.94
CA MET A 116 -4.16 8.22 -13.58
C MET A 116 -4.67 7.04 -12.76
N ALA A 117 -4.29 5.82 -13.12
CA ALA A 117 -4.66 4.62 -12.37
C ALA A 117 -4.06 4.63 -10.96
N GLN A 118 -2.76 4.94 -10.84
CA GLN A 118 -2.07 5.06 -9.55
C GLN A 118 -2.67 6.18 -8.68
N MET A 119 -2.99 7.33 -9.27
CA MET A 119 -3.63 8.42 -8.53
C MET A 119 -5.02 8.04 -8.02
N SER A 120 -5.80 7.31 -8.83
CA SER A 120 -7.10 6.77 -8.39
C SER A 120 -6.93 5.80 -7.22
N GLU A 121 -5.93 4.92 -7.27
CA GLU A 121 -5.66 3.97 -6.19
C GLU A 121 -5.26 4.69 -4.90
N ILE A 122 -4.38 5.69 -4.99
CA ILE A 122 -3.99 6.52 -3.84
C ILE A 122 -5.21 7.21 -3.24
N MET A 123 -6.09 7.80 -4.06
CA MET A 123 -7.28 8.49 -3.58
C MET A 123 -8.24 7.53 -2.87
N THR A 124 -8.48 6.34 -3.43
CA THR A 124 -9.30 5.31 -2.78
C THR A 124 -8.70 4.87 -1.45
N GLU A 125 -7.38 4.72 -1.37
CA GLU A 125 -6.72 4.33 -0.13
C GLU A 125 -6.77 5.45 0.93
N LEU A 126 -6.63 6.72 0.53
CA LEU A 126 -6.80 7.86 1.41
C LEU A 126 -8.23 7.97 1.94
N GLU A 127 -9.25 7.74 1.09
CA GLU A 127 -10.65 7.70 1.51
C GLU A 127 -10.90 6.59 2.55
N ARG A 128 -10.31 5.40 2.35
CA ARG A 128 -10.37 4.29 3.31
C ARG A 128 -9.74 4.67 4.65
N LEU A 129 -8.53 5.22 4.63
CA LEU A 129 -7.82 5.63 5.85
C LEU A 129 -8.57 6.73 6.61
N LEU A 130 -9.17 7.70 5.91
CA LEU A 130 -10.00 8.75 6.51
C LEU A 130 -11.31 8.20 7.12
N ALA A 131 -11.88 7.14 6.55
CA ALA A 131 -13.08 6.50 7.09
C ALA A 131 -12.77 5.61 8.32
N GLU A 132 -11.56 5.08 8.42
CA GLU A 132 -11.09 4.25 9.52
C GLU A 132 -10.61 5.05 10.74
N GLU A 133 -10.37 6.36 10.61
CA GLU A 133 -10.06 7.25 11.72
C GLU A 133 -11.36 7.49 12.52
N PRO A 134 -11.56 6.87 13.71
CA PRO A 134 -12.76 7.12 14.49
C PRO A 134 -12.76 8.59 14.91
N ALA A 135 -13.94 9.19 14.95
CA ALA A 135 -14.20 10.54 15.48
C ALA A 135 -13.76 10.67 16.95
N ALA A 136 -12.45 10.66 17.23
CA ALA A 136 -11.85 10.82 18.54
C ALA A 136 -11.77 12.30 18.96
N ILE A 137 -12.32 13.21 18.14
CA ILE A 137 -12.32 14.65 18.39
C ILE A 137 -13.59 15.09 19.15
N ASP A 138 -14.61 14.23 19.27
CA ASP A 138 -15.91 14.61 19.85
C ASP A 138 -16.15 14.04 21.26
N GLN A 139 -15.09 13.64 21.99
CA GLN A 139 -15.24 13.40 23.42
C GLN A 139 -15.51 14.73 24.12
N PRO A 140 -16.69 14.95 24.72
CA PRO A 140 -16.94 16.17 25.47
C PRO A 140 -15.94 16.21 26.62
N LEU A 141 -15.21 17.31 26.73
CA LEU A 141 -14.38 17.61 27.90
C LEU A 141 -15.20 17.27 29.15
N PRO A 142 -14.70 16.48 30.12
CA PRO A 142 -15.41 16.30 31.37
C PRO A 142 -15.66 17.68 31.97
N GLY A 143 -16.93 18.08 32.04
CA GLY A 143 -17.33 19.33 32.65
C GLY A 143 -16.83 19.35 34.09
N PRO A 144 -16.46 20.52 34.64
CA PRO A 144 -16.04 20.61 36.02
C PRO A 144 -17.17 20.06 36.88
N ASP A 145 -16.91 18.96 37.59
CA ASP A 145 -17.85 18.31 38.49
C ASP A 145 -18.49 19.37 39.38
N ALA A 146 -19.78 19.59 39.14
CA ALA A 146 -20.68 20.16 40.11
C ALA A 146 -20.78 19.13 41.26
N SER A 147 -19.79 19.13 42.15
CA SER A 147 -20.00 18.66 43.52
C SER A 147 -20.83 19.72 44.23
N ASP A 148 -22.14 19.63 43.97
CA ASP A 148 -23.18 20.20 44.80
C ASP A 148 -23.11 19.59 46.21
N ASN A 149 -23.61 20.39 47.14
CA ASN A 149 -23.59 20.25 48.57
C ASN A 149 -23.88 18.84 49.11
N HIS A 150 -23.14 18.46 50.16
CA HIS A 150 -23.74 17.78 51.30
C HIS A 150 -23.43 18.54 52.58
N GLU A 151 -24.47 19.19 53.10
CA GLU A 151 -24.70 19.42 54.51
C GLU A 151 -24.27 18.20 55.34
N ASP A 152 -23.58 18.40 56.46
CA ASP A 152 -24.16 18.25 57.80
C ASP A 152 -23.05 18.19 58.88
N ARG A 153 -23.28 18.91 59.99
CA ARG A 153 -22.58 18.97 61.30
C ARG A 153 -21.47 20.00 61.55
#